data_AF-A0A7J8ZNA4-F1
#
_entry.id   AF-A0A7J8ZNA4-F1
#
_cell.length_a   1.000
_cell.length_b   1.000
_cell.length_c   1.000
_cell.angle_alpha   90.00
_cell.angle_beta   90.00
_cell.angle_gamma   90.00
#
_symmetry.space_group_name_H-M   'P 1'
#
loop_
_entity.id
_entity.type
_entity.pdbx_description
1 polymer ?
#
loop_
_entity_poly.entity_id
_entity_poly.type
_entity_poly.pdbx_seq_one_letter_code
_entity_poly.pdbx_strand_id
1 'polypeptide(L)'
;MATVKELLPDYANGELASVCSWPDDIKWYYRWHWTSPLHYVDTPSFKCNYKYGRDCYDSAGRRNNCVTGAIFNYTKQLFSAYQGYKPKLKYNLTEALIFLAHYMADVHQPLHVGFTGDFGGSILKVRWYRKKTNLHHVWDTLIIDTAVKTFYGSDLSTMVRAIQRNIT
;
A
#
# COMPACT_ATOMS: atom_id res chain seq x y z
N MET A 1 -13.82 -20.74 10.48
CA MET A 1 -13.53 -19.98 9.24
C MET A 1 -13.11 -18.60 9.71
N ALA A 2 -11.90 -18.12 9.38
CA ALA A 2 -11.45 -16.84 9.93
C ALA A 2 -12.06 -15.67 9.16
N THR A 3 -13.00 -14.96 9.79
CA THR A 3 -13.48 -13.66 9.32
C THR A 3 -12.41 -12.57 9.52
N VAL A 4 -12.53 -11.42 8.85
CA VAL A 4 -11.63 -10.26 9.05
C VAL A 4 -11.46 -9.95 10.55
N LYS A 5 -12.56 -9.94 11.31
CA LYS A 5 -12.55 -9.67 12.76
C LYS A 5 -11.74 -10.68 13.57
N GLU A 6 -11.73 -11.96 13.17
CA GLU A 6 -10.95 -13.00 13.86
C GLU A 6 -9.44 -12.88 13.63
N LEU A 7 -9.04 -12.25 12.52
CA LEU A 7 -7.63 -12.05 12.19
C LEU A 7 -7.08 -10.73 12.71
N LEU A 8 -7.94 -9.78 13.07
CA LEU A 8 -7.50 -8.50 13.61
C LEU A 8 -7.00 -8.65 15.04
N PRO A 9 -5.93 -7.93 15.41
CA PRO A 9 -5.48 -7.90 16.80
C PRO A 9 -6.49 -7.15 17.68
N ASP A 10 -6.54 -7.49 18.97
CA ASP A 10 -7.52 -6.93 19.91
C ASP A 10 -7.53 -5.40 19.94
N TYR A 11 -6.35 -4.77 19.86
CA TYR A 11 -6.20 -3.31 19.90
C TYR A 11 -6.82 -2.60 18.67
N ALA A 12 -7.09 -3.32 17.58
CA ALA A 12 -7.76 -2.77 16.40
C ALA A 12 -9.27 -2.59 16.63
N ASN A 13 -9.84 -3.14 17.72
CA ASN A 13 -11.26 -3.06 18.05
C ASN A 13 -12.19 -3.47 16.89
N GLY A 14 -11.74 -4.41 16.04
CA GLY A 14 -12.49 -4.87 14.87
C GLY A 14 -12.44 -3.94 13.65
N GLU A 15 -11.68 -2.84 13.70
CA GLU A 15 -11.54 -1.86 12.61
C GLU A 15 -10.26 -2.11 11.80
N LEU A 16 -10.39 -2.63 10.58
CA LEU A 16 -9.24 -2.88 9.69
C LEU A 16 -8.45 -1.61 9.39
N ALA A 17 -9.13 -0.48 9.20
CA ALA A 17 -8.50 0.80 8.89
C ALA A 17 -7.49 1.25 9.96
N SER A 18 -7.68 0.85 11.22
CA SER A 18 -6.79 1.22 12.33
C SER A 18 -5.40 0.58 12.27
N VAL A 19 -5.25 -0.49 11.48
CA VAL A 19 -3.99 -1.22 11.33
C VAL A 19 -3.41 -1.15 9.92
N CYS A 20 -4.14 -0.55 8.97
CA CYS A 20 -3.70 -0.49 7.57
C CYS A 20 -2.38 0.27 7.37
N SER A 21 -1.97 1.18 8.26
CA SER A 21 -0.69 1.89 8.15
C SER A 21 0.51 1.09 8.69
N TRP A 22 0.27 -0.01 9.42
CA TRP A 22 1.34 -0.76 10.08
C TRP A 22 2.50 -1.21 9.15
N PRO A 23 2.26 -1.63 7.89
CA PRO A 23 3.35 -1.98 6.97
C PRO A 23 4.32 -0.83 6.70
N ASP A 24 3.84 0.42 6.66
CA ASP A 24 4.69 1.60 6.50
C ASP A 24 5.58 1.85 7.71
N ASP A 25 5.09 1.54 8.91
CA ASP A 25 5.85 1.70 10.14
C ASP A 25 6.96 0.66 10.25
N ILE A 26 6.65 -0.60 9.90
CA ILE A 26 7.59 -1.69 10.12
C ILE A 26 8.71 -1.80 9.09
N LYS A 27 8.53 -1.30 7.87
CA LYS A 27 9.51 -1.45 6.77
C LYS A 27 10.89 -0.87 7.09
N TRP A 28 11.01 -0.03 8.11
CA TRP A 28 12.26 0.57 8.57
C TRP A 28 13.02 -0.28 9.60
N TYR A 29 12.37 -1.26 10.23
CA TYR A 29 13.03 -2.14 11.19
C TYR A 29 13.86 -3.19 10.46
N TYR A 30 15.06 -3.49 10.97
CA TYR A 30 15.98 -4.47 10.38
C TYR A 30 15.32 -5.81 10.01
N ARG A 31 14.46 -6.33 10.90
CA ARG A 31 13.72 -7.60 10.70
C ARG A 31 12.72 -7.54 9.53
N TRP A 32 12.24 -6.35 9.19
CA TRP A 32 11.15 -6.11 8.25
C TRP A 32 11.59 -5.33 7.02
N HIS A 33 12.84 -4.91 6.92
CA HIS A 33 13.38 -4.15 5.80
C HIS A 33 13.15 -4.82 4.43
N TRP A 34 13.02 -6.15 4.41
CA TRP A 34 12.67 -6.89 3.20
C TRP A 34 11.28 -6.57 2.64
N THR A 35 10.38 -5.95 3.40
CA THR A 35 9.06 -5.52 2.94
C THR A 35 9.09 -4.20 2.19
N SER A 36 10.15 -3.39 2.33
CA SER A 36 10.19 -2.04 1.74
C SER A 36 9.92 -2.02 0.22
N PRO A 37 10.50 -2.91 -0.61
CA PRO A 37 10.21 -2.95 -2.04
C PRO A 37 8.77 -3.40 -2.38
N LEU A 38 8.05 -3.98 -1.42
CA LEU A 38 6.69 -4.47 -1.62
C LEU A 38 5.65 -3.35 -1.63
N HIS A 39 6.03 -2.11 -1.34
CA HIS A 39 5.13 -0.95 -1.37
C HIS A 39 4.96 -0.36 -2.77
N TYR A 40 5.80 -0.69 -3.74
CA TYR A 40 5.79 -0.06 -5.06
C TYR A 40 6.16 -1.02 -6.20
N VAL A 41 6.06 -0.52 -7.43
CA VAL A 41 6.59 -1.09 -8.65
C VAL A 41 7.34 0.02 -9.39
N ASP A 42 8.58 -0.27 -9.77
CA ASP A 42 9.36 0.60 -10.64
C ASP A 42 9.13 0.26 -12.11
N THR A 43 8.68 1.24 -12.89
CA THR A 43 8.53 1.12 -14.36
C THR A 43 9.64 1.89 -15.09
N PRO A 44 10.04 1.46 -16.30
CA PRO A 44 11.08 2.17 -17.06
C PRO A 44 10.69 3.64 -17.29
N SER A 45 11.68 4.53 -17.17
CA SER A 45 11.46 5.97 -17.36
C SER A 45 10.84 6.27 -18.73
N PHE A 46 9.88 7.19 -18.74
CA PHE A 46 9.13 7.60 -19.94
C PHE A 46 8.32 6.48 -20.61
N LYS A 47 8.12 5.36 -19.92
CA LYS A 47 7.33 4.24 -20.39
C LYS A 47 6.06 4.10 -19.56
N CYS A 48 4.96 4.67 -20.05
CA CYS A 48 3.65 4.63 -19.39
C CYS A 48 2.93 3.27 -19.56
N ASN A 49 3.62 2.17 -19.23
CA ASN A 49 3.00 0.85 -19.16
C ASN A 49 3.67 -0.03 -18.10
N TYR A 50 2.85 -0.86 -17.48
CA TYR A 50 3.27 -1.90 -16.57
C TYR A 50 3.31 -3.27 -17.27
N LYS A 51 4.37 -4.05 -17.05
CA LYS A 51 4.48 -5.46 -17.43
C LYS A 51 5.09 -6.26 -16.29
N TYR A 52 4.31 -7.14 -15.66
CA TYR A 52 4.73 -7.94 -14.51
C TYR A 52 6.11 -8.58 -14.67
N GLY A 53 6.31 -9.31 -15.77
CA GLY A 53 7.57 -10.03 -16.03
C GLY A 53 8.81 -9.14 -16.23
N ARG A 54 8.62 -7.84 -16.47
CA ARG A 54 9.70 -6.83 -16.61
C ARG A 54 9.88 -6.00 -15.35
N ASP A 55 8.79 -5.62 -14.69
CA ASP A 55 8.77 -4.54 -13.70
C ASP A 55 8.66 -5.04 -12.25
N CYS A 56 8.16 -6.26 -12.01
CA CYS A 56 7.97 -6.74 -10.64
C CYS A 56 9.25 -7.39 -10.07
N TYR A 57 10.23 -6.55 -9.76
CA TYR A 57 11.51 -6.91 -9.15
C TYR A 57 11.92 -5.83 -8.16
N ASP A 58 12.73 -6.19 -7.17
CA ASP A 58 13.41 -5.18 -6.35
C ASP A 58 14.75 -4.73 -6.97
N SER A 59 15.42 -3.80 -6.31
CA SER A 59 16.73 -3.27 -6.71
C SER A 59 17.85 -4.31 -6.76
N ALA A 60 17.68 -5.47 -6.12
CA ALA A 60 18.59 -6.62 -6.20
C ALA A 60 18.23 -7.61 -7.32
N GLY A 61 17.20 -7.30 -8.13
CA GLY A 61 16.73 -8.15 -9.21
C GLY A 61 15.95 -9.38 -8.75
N ARG A 62 15.46 -9.42 -7.51
CA ARG A 62 14.66 -10.54 -7.02
C ARG A 62 13.23 -10.44 -7.58
N ARG A 63 12.81 -11.46 -8.32
CA ARG A 63 11.48 -11.53 -8.96
C ARG A 63 10.37 -11.48 -7.91
N ASN A 64 9.22 -10.91 -8.28
CA ASN A 64 8.00 -10.83 -7.46
C ASN A 64 8.12 -9.95 -6.21
N ASN A 65 9.26 -9.29 -5.98
CA ASN A 65 9.44 -8.35 -4.87
C ASN A 65 8.98 -6.94 -5.28
N CYS A 66 7.67 -6.80 -5.48
CA CYS A 66 7.00 -5.54 -5.77
C CYS A 66 5.57 -5.58 -5.23
N VAL A 67 4.83 -4.46 -5.24
CA VAL A 67 3.46 -4.40 -4.69
C VAL A 67 2.48 -5.38 -5.32
N THR A 68 2.50 -5.55 -6.64
CA THR A 68 1.60 -6.53 -7.29
C THR A 68 1.94 -7.99 -6.97
N GLY A 69 3.24 -8.30 -6.78
CA GLY A 69 3.70 -9.61 -6.33
C GLY A 69 3.31 -9.87 -4.87
N ALA A 70 3.38 -8.85 -4.02
CA ALA A 70 2.93 -8.89 -2.63
C ALA A 70 1.43 -9.15 -2.53
N ILE A 71 0.61 -8.43 -3.31
CA ILE A 71 -0.85 -8.65 -3.39
C ILE A 71 -1.15 -10.10 -3.75
N PHE A 72 -0.50 -10.64 -4.79
CA PHE A 72 -0.69 -12.03 -5.19
C PHE A 72 -0.30 -13.01 -4.07
N ASN A 73 0.85 -12.78 -3.42
CA ASN A 73 1.36 -13.62 -2.35
C ASN A 73 0.40 -13.65 -1.14
N TYR A 74 0.03 -12.49 -0.59
CA TYR A 74 -0.80 -12.43 0.61
C TYR A 74 -2.26 -12.84 0.33
N THR A 75 -2.78 -12.58 -0.87
CA THR A 75 -4.07 -13.17 -1.32
C THR A 75 -4.00 -14.69 -1.29
N LYS A 76 -2.93 -15.30 -1.82
CA LYS A 76 -2.75 -16.75 -1.83
C LYS A 76 -2.63 -17.34 -0.43
N GLN A 77 -1.94 -16.67 0.50
CA GLN A 77 -1.83 -17.10 1.89
C GLN A 77 -3.19 -17.15 2.58
N LEU A 78 -3.99 -16.09 2.47
CA LEU A 78 -5.34 -16.01 3.03
C LEU A 78 -6.29 -17.03 2.39
N PHE A 79 -6.23 -17.17 1.06
CA PHE A 79 -7.08 -18.12 0.34
C PHE A 79 -6.75 -19.59 0.69
N SER A 80 -5.47 -19.92 0.86
CA SER A 80 -5.05 -21.27 1.28
C SER A 80 -5.61 -21.62 2.66
N ALA A 81 -5.58 -20.66 3.60
CA ALA A 81 -6.15 -20.84 4.92
C ALA A 81 -7.69 -21.01 4.87
N TYR A 82 -8.36 -20.25 4.01
CA TYR A 82 -9.80 -20.38 3.79
C TYR A 82 -10.20 -21.77 3.27
N GLN A 83 -9.42 -22.34 2.35
CA GLN A 83 -9.67 -23.69 1.81
C GLN A 83 -9.29 -24.83 2.79
N GLY A 84 -8.82 -24.50 4.01
CA GLY A 84 -8.35 -25.50 4.96
C GLY A 84 -7.05 -26.18 4.55
N TYR A 85 -6.34 -25.65 3.55
CA TYR A 85 -5.01 -26.13 3.17
C TYR A 85 -4.05 -25.81 4.32
N LYS A 86 -3.32 -26.82 4.79
CA LYS A 86 -2.26 -26.66 5.78
C LYS A 86 -0.92 -26.59 5.06
N PRO A 87 -0.43 -25.39 4.69
CA PRO A 87 0.89 -25.25 4.10
C PRO A 87 1.96 -25.79 5.05
N LYS A 88 3.07 -26.30 4.49
CA LYS A 88 4.25 -26.73 5.29
C LYS A 88 4.79 -25.60 6.16
N LEU A 89 4.67 -24.36 5.71
CA LEU A 89 4.99 -23.15 6.45
C LEU A 89 3.71 -22.55 7.05
N LYS A 90 3.65 -22.34 8.36
CA LYS A 90 2.53 -21.60 8.97
C LYS A 90 2.69 -20.11 8.66
N TYR A 91 1.78 -19.57 7.86
CA TYR A 91 1.69 -18.12 7.63
C TYR A 91 1.05 -17.43 8.83
N ASN A 92 1.52 -16.21 9.12
CA ASN A 92 0.80 -15.31 10.02
C ASN A 92 -0.32 -14.63 9.23
N LEU A 93 -1.56 -15.09 9.42
CA LEU A 93 -2.71 -14.61 8.64
C LEU A 93 -3.15 -13.19 9.02
N THR A 94 -2.85 -12.74 10.25
CA THR A 94 -3.03 -11.35 10.67
C THR A 94 -2.13 -10.44 9.84
N GLU A 95 -0.83 -10.77 9.75
CA GLU A 95 0.11 -10.03 8.90
C GLU A 95 -0.32 -10.07 7.44
N ALA A 96 -0.72 -11.24 6.92
CA ALA A 96 -1.17 -11.36 5.53
C ALA A 96 -2.36 -10.46 5.21
N LEU A 97 -3.34 -10.38 6.13
CA LEU A 97 -4.50 -9.50 5.99
C LEU A 97 -4.09 -8.03 5.97
N ILE A 98 -3.27 -7.60 6.93
CA ILE A 98 -2.86 -6.20 7.07
C ILE A 98 -1.99 -5.77 5.89
N PHE A 99 -1.02 -6.61 5.49
CA PHE A 99 -0.20 -6.36 4.31
C PHE A 99 -1.05 -6.28 3.05
N LEU A 100 -1.98 -7.20 2.83
CA LEU A 100 -2.85 -7.17 1.65
C LEU A 100 -3.67 -5.86 1.62
N ALA A 101 -4.27 -5.47 2.74
CA ALA A 101 -5.05 -4.23 2.83
C ALA A 101 -4.21 -3.00 2.49
N HIS A 102 -2.99 -2.92 3.01
CA HIS A 102 -2.06 -1.81 2.73
C HIS A 102 -1.61 -1.80 1.27
N TYR A 103 -1.15 -2.92 0.74
CA TYR A 103 -0.63 -2.99 -0.64
C TYR A 103 -1.73 -2.77 -1.68
N MET A 104 -2.97 -3.11 -1.35
CA MET A 104 -4.12 -2.72 -2.17
C MET A 104 -4.32 -1.21 -2.22
N ALA A 105 -4.00 -0.45 -1.16
CA ALA A 105 -4.00 1.01 -1.22
C ALA A 105 -2.80 1.54 -2.02
N ASP A 106 -1.60 1.04 -1.73
CA ASP A 106 -0.36 1.45 -2.41
C ASP A 106 -0.44 1.30 -3.92
N VAL A 107 -0.93 0.16 -4.43
CA VAL A 107 -1.02 -0.04 -5.89
C VAL A 107 -1.98 0.92 -6.58
N HIS A 108 -2.91 1.54 -5.84
CA HIS A 108 -3.81 2.57 -6.36
C HIS A 108 -3.23 3.99 -6.23
N GLN A 109 -2.14 4.18 -5.49
CA GLN A 109 -1.37 5.43 -5.48
C GLN A 109 -0.57 5.50 -6.79
N PRO A 110 -0.88 6.42 -7.73
CA PRO A 110 -0.28 6.40 -9.08
C PRO A 110 1.25 6.41 -9.11
N LEU A 111 1.90 7.10 -8.16
CA LEU A 111 3.34 7.21 -8.07
C LEU A 111 4.03 6.04 -7.35
N HIS A 112 3.28 5.14 -6.72
CA HIS A 112 3.81 3.82 -6.32
C HIS A 112 3.93 2.86 -7.53
N VAL A 113 3.37 3.22 -8.69
CA VAL A 113 3.61 2.53 -9.98
C VAL A 113 4.26 3.53 -10.94
N GLY A 114 5.33 4.15 -10.47
CA GLY A 114 6.01 5.28 -11.11
C GLY A 114 7.26 4.91 -11.88
N PHE A 115 8.06 5.91 -12.24
CA PHE A 115 9.31 5.70 -12.96
C PHE A 115 10.47 5.41 -12.01
N THR A 116 11.34 4.47 -12.40
CA THR A 116 12.58 4.20 -11.67
C THR A 116 13.49 5.43 -11.61
N GLY A 117 13.54 6.22 -12.69
CA GLY A 117 14.49 7.35 -12.81
C GLY A 117 14.21 8.51 -11.86
N ASP A 118 12.98 8.63 -11.36
CA ASP A 118 12.59 9.66 -10.40
C ASP A 118 12.12 9.12 -9.04
N PHE A 119 12.29 7.80 -8.82
CA PHE A 119 11.85 7.09 -7.63
C PHE A 119 10.37 7.36 -7.31
N GLY A 120 9.52 7.19 -8.33
CA GLY A 120 8.10 7.51 -8.22
C GLY A 120 7.86 8.99 -7.89
N GLY A 121 8.68 9.90 -8.42
CA GLY A 121 8.61 11.33 -8.13
C GLY A 121 9.19 11.78 -6.77
N SER A 122 9.82 10.90 -5.99
CA SER A 122 10.41 11.26 -4.68
C SER A 122 11.57 12.26 -4.78
N ILE A 123 12.31 12.23 -5.89
CA ILE A 123 13.42 13.19 -6.12
C ILE A 123 12.95 14.50 -6.75
N LEU A 124 11.74 14.54 -7.30
CA LEU A 124 11.18 15.73 -7.95
C LEU A 124 10.73 16.74 -6.90
N LYS A 125 11.58 17.74 -6.62
CA LYS A 125 11.30 18.78 -5.63
C LYS A 125 10.31 19.80 -6.19
N VAL A 126 9.22 20.01 -5.46
CA VAL A 126 8.13 20.92 -5.85
C VAL A 126 7.71 21.79 -4.66
N ARG A 127 6.81 22.74 -4.92
CA ARG A 127 6.12 23.51 -3.89
C ARG A 127 4.63 23.19 -3.94
N TRP A 128 4.08 22.69 -2.84
CA TRP A 128 2.63 22.60 -2.65
C TRP A 128 2.18 23.86 -1.92
N TYR A 129 1.57 24.78 -2.65
CA TYR A 129 1.35 26.16 -2.22
C TYR A 129 2.65 26.79 -1.68
N ARG A 130 2.66 27.16 -0.39
CA ARG A 130 3.79 27.84 0.26
C ARG A 130 4.83 26.88 0.82
N LYS A 131 4.57 25.56 0.89
CA LYS A 131 5.47 24.56 1.49
C LYS A 131 6.31 23.84 0.42
N LYS A 132 7.62 23.70 0.66
CA LYS A 132 8.50 22.84 -0.15
C LYS A 132 8.24 21.37 0.17
N THR A 133 8.24 20.50 -0.82
CA THR A 133 7.99 19.05 -0.69
C THR A 133 8.55 18.31 -1.92
N ASN A 134 8.17 17.05 -2.14
CA ASN A 134 8.42 16.30 -3.36
C ASN A 134 7.11 15.82 -3.99
N LEU A 135 7.12 15.45 -5.27
CA LEU A 135 5.92 15.07 -6.00
C LEU A 135 5.23 13.82 -5.41
N HIS A 136 5.99 12.81 -4.98
CA HIS A 136 5.45 11.60 -4.36
C HIS A 136 4.59 11.92 -3.13
N HIS A 137 5.13 12.72 -2.20
CA HIS A 137 4.44 13.16 -0.99
C HIS A 137 3.22 14.06 -1.26
N VAL A 138 3.19 14.75 -2.41
CA VAL A 138 1.98 15.48 -2.82
C VAL A 138 0.82 14.51 -3.03
N TRP A 139 1.08 13.39 -3.70
CA TRP A 139 0.08 12.36 -3.98
C TRP A 139 -0.28 11.52 -2.75
N ASP A 140 0.70 11.11 -1.94
CA ASP A 140 0.46 10.31 -0.73
C ASP A 140 -0.43 11.02 0.29
N THR A 141 -0.23 12.34 0.45
CA THR A 141 -0.70 13.04 1.64
C THR A 141 -1.31 14.39 1.32
N LEU A 142 -0.57 15.26 0.63
CA LEU A 142 -0.93 16.69 0.62
C LEU A 142 -2.21 17.00 -0.15
N ILE A 143 -2.51 16.27 -1.23
CA ILE A 143 -3.79 16.41 -1.94
C ILE A 143 -4.95 16.06 -1.00
N ILE A 144 -4.86 14.93 -0.31
CA ILE A 144 -5.91 14.44 0.59
C ILE A 144 -6.09 15.39 1.78
N ASP A 145 -5.01 15.72 2.48
CA ASP A 145 -5.04 16.64 3.64
C ASP A 145 -5.62 18.01 3.27
N THR A 146 -5.23 18.53 2.11
CA THR A 146 -5.75 19.81 1.62
C THR A 146 -7.23 19.70 1.30
N ALA A 147 -7.67 18.63 0.64
CA ALA A 147 -9.08 18.43 0.34
C ALA A 147 -9.93 18.26 1.62
N VAL A 148 -9.47 17.44 2.57
CA VAL A 148 -10.11 17.24 3.89
C VAL A 148 -10.30 18.57 4.61
N LYS A 149 -9.26 19.40 4.63
CA LYS A 149 -9.31 20.72 5.26
C LYS A 149 -10.22 21.70 4.52
N THR A 150 -10.11 21.78 3.19
CA THR A 150 -10.78 22.81 2.39
C THR A 150 -12.25 22.50 2.14
N PHE A 151 -12.60 21.25 1.89
CA PHE A 151 -13.94 20.85 1.43
C PHE A 151 -14.73 20.04 2.46
N TYR A 152 -14.08 19.46 3.47
CA TYR A 152 -14.72 18.50 4.38
C TYR A 152 -14.59 18.87 5.86
N GLY A 153 -14.38 20.16 6.17
CA GLY A 153 -14.40 20.65 7.55
C GLY A 153 -13.30 20.07 8.44
N SER A 154 -12.20 19.59 7.85
CA SER A 154 -11.13 18.85 8.54
C SER A 154 -11.59 17.50 9.15
N ASP A 155 -12.68 16.92 8.65
CA ASP A 155 -13.20 15.61 9.07
C ASP A 155 -13.07 14.59 7.92
N LEU A 156 -12.13 13.66 8.05
CA LEU A 156 -11.91 12.58 7.08
C LEU A 156 -13.17 11.71 6.90
N SER A 157 -13.97 11.52 7.94
CA SER A 157 -15.19 10.71 7.84
C SER A 157 -16.22 11.32 6.89
N THR A 158 -16.25 12.65 6.78
CA THR A 158 -17.10 13.35 5.82
C THR A 158 -16.62 13.12 4.38
N MET A 159 -15.31 13.13 4.14
CA MET A 159 -14.74 12.79 2.83
C MET A 159 -15.05 11.33 2.46
N VAL A 160 -14.89 10.39 3.39
CA VAL A 160 -15.20 8.97 3.17
C VAL A 160 -16.67 8.78 2.80
N ARG A 161 -17.61 9.42 3.53
CA ARG A 161 -19.04 9.38 3.21
C ARG A 161 -19.34 9.95 1.83
N ALA A 162 -18.65 11.02 1.42
CA ALA A 162 -18.82 11.62 0.10
C ALA A 162 -18.35 10.68 -1.02
N ILE A 163 -17.21 10.00 -0.84
CA ILE A 163 -16.71 9.00 -1.79
C ILE A 163 -17.69 7.82 -1.90
N GLN A 164 -18.19 7.31 -0.77
CA GLN A 164 -19.13 6.18 -0.76
C GLN A 164 -20.41 6.48 -1.55
N ARG A 165 -20.98 7.69 -1.39
CA ARG A 165 -22.19 8.12 -2.13
C ARG A 165 -22.00 8.22 -3.64
N ASN A 166 -20.78 8.34 -4.13
CA ASN A 166 -20.50 8.48 -5.56
C ASN A 166 -20.12 7.15 -6.23
N ILE A 167 -19.85 6.12 -5.45
CA ILE A 167 -19.49 4.77 -5.94
C ILE A 167 -20.70 3.82 -5.87
N THR A 168 -21.68 4.11 -5.02
CA THR A 168 -23.00 3.45 -4.97
C THR A 168 -24.03 4.21 -5.78
#